data_AF-A0A524C2X6-F1
#
_entry.id   AF-A0A524C2X6-F1
#
_cell.length_a   1.000
_cell.length_b   1.000
_cell.length_c   1.000
_cell.angle_alpha   90.00
_cell.angle_beta   90.00
_cell.angle_gamma   90.00
#
_symmetry.space_group_name_H-M   'P 1'
#
loop_
_entity.id
_entity.type
_entity.pdbx_description
1 polymer ?
#
loop_
_entity_poly.entity_id
_entity_poly.type
_entity_poly.pdbx_seq_one_letter_code
_entity_poly.pdbx_strand_id
1 'polypeptide(L)'
;MSSFNRYKRSAGRFLRKAFRKPKAKISRGSVIIVITLTIIFLASLALRLVPLIDAQPIVRAFDPWFQLKVTEHIVENGYGAFFGWYDEYTWMPFGREIGASTYVGVPFTSA
;
A
#
# COMPACT_ATOMS: atom_id res chain seq x y z
N MET A 1 -7.60 -50.10 -34.68
CA MET A 1 -6.87 -49.50 -33.54
C MET A 1 -7.80 -48.54 -32.80
N SER A 2 -8.27 -48.93 -31.60
CA SER A 2 -9.40 -48.29 -30.88
C SER A 2 -9.17 -46.81 -30.52
N SER A 3 -10.18 -45.97 -30.78
CA SER A 3 -10.28 -44.55 -30.42
C SER A 3 -9.92 -44.28 -28.94
N PHE A 4 -10.21 -45.26 -28.08
CA PHE A 4 -9.99 -45.19 -26.63
C PHE A 4 -8.51 -45.00 -26.23
N ASN A 5 -7.57 -45.61 -26.98
CA ASN A 5 -6.14 -45.46 -26.71
C ASN A 5 -5.59 -44.08 -27.09
N ARG A 6 -6.25 -43.38 -28.01
CA ARG A 6 -5.85 -42.03 -28.45
C ARG A 6 -6.22 -40.99 -27.37
N TYR A 7 -7.39 -41.17 -26.74
CA TYR A 7 -7.85 -40.33 -25.64
C TYR A 7 -6.97 -40.47 -24.39
N LYS A 8 -6.64 -41.71 -23.99
CA LYS A 8 -5.73 -41.99 -22.86
C LYS A 8 -4.35 -41.35 -23.04
N ARG A 9 -3.79 -41.39 -24.25
CA ARG A 9 -2.50 -40.73 -24.59
C ARG A 9 -2.60 -39.19 -24.65
N SER A 10 -3.77 -38.64 -25.00
CA SER A 10 -3.98 -37.19 -25.01
C SER A 10 -4.15 -36.65 -23.58
N ALA A 11 -4.98 -37.30 -22.76
CA ALA A 11 -5.18 -37.00 -21.35
C ALA A 11 -3.86 -37.14 -20.54
N GLY A 12 -3.08 -38.20 -20.77
CA GLY A 12 -1.78 -38.38 -20.11
C GLY A 12 -0.74 -37.32 -20.49
N ARG A 13 -0.77 -36.80 -21.73
CA ARG A 13 0.09 -35.68 -22.16
C ARG A 13 -0.37 -34.35 -21.57
N PHE A 14 -1.68 -34.14 -21.45
CA PHE A 14 -2.27 -32.94 -20.83
C PHE A 14 -1.97 -32.88 -19.34
N LEU A 15 -2.13 -34.00 -18.61
CA LEU A 15 -1.76 -34.13 -17.21
C LEU A 15 -0.25 -33.89 -16.99
N ARG A 16 0.62 -34.41 -17.86
CA ARG A 16 2.07 -34.11 -17.81
C ARG A 16 2.40 -32.64 -18.10
N LYS A 17 1.58 -31.94 -18.89
CA LYS A 17 1.75 -30.52 -19.22
C LYS A 17 1.25 -29.62 -18.08
N ALA A 18 0.15 -30.01 -17.42
CA ALA A 18 -0.40 -29.34 -16.24
C ALA A 18 0.50 -29.54 -15.00
N PHE A 19 1.08 -30.74 -14.82
CA PHE A 19 2.01 -31.06 -13.73
C PHE A 19 3.49 -30.81 -14.07
N ARG A 20 3.80 -30.01 -15.11
CA ARG A 20 5.17 -29.53 -15.30
C ARG A 20 5.53 -28.66 -14.10
N LYS A 21 6.29 -29.22 -13.15
CA LYS A 21 6.89 -28.47 -12.04
C LYS A 21 7.51 -27.19 -12.63
N PRO A 22 7.07 -25.99 -12.23
CA PRO A 22 7.72 -24.78 -12.67
C PRO A 22 9.16 -24.87 -12.18
N LYS A 23 10.11 -25.09 -13.10
CA LYS A 23 11.54 -24.98 -12.82
C LYS A 23 11.88 -23.49 -12.76
N ALA A 24 11.29 -22.76 -11.82
CA ALA A 24 11.84 -21.47 -11.45
C ALA A 24 13.21 -21.77 -10.85
N LYS A 25 14.28 -21.47 -11.59
CA LYS A 25 15.65 -21.46 -11.06
C LYS A 25 15.75 -20.24 -10.13
N ILE A 26 15.14 -20.34 -8.95
CA ILE A 26 15.32 -19.32 -7.93
C ILE A 26 16.76 -19.49 -7.45
N SER A 27 17.59 -18.48 -7.71
CA SER A 27 18.96 -18.46 -7.19
C SER A 27 18.90 -18.48 -5.67
N ARG A 28 19.70 -19.34 -5.02
CA ARG A 28 19.81 -19.39 -3.55
C ARG A 28 20.12 -18.00 -2.98
N GLY A 29 20.92 -17.19 -3.70
CA GLY A 29 21.21 -15.81 -3.33
C GLY A 29 19.96 -14.91 -3.34
N SER A 30 19.07 -15.06 -4.31
CA SER A 30 17.80 -14.31 -4.35
C SER A 30 16.89 -14.67 -3.18
N VAL A 31 16.85 -15.94 -2.77
CA VAL A 31 16.09 -16.37 -1.59
C VAL A 31 16.60 -15.67 -0.33
N ILE A 32 17.92 -15.66 -0.14
CA ILE A 32 18.55 -15.00 1.02
C ILE A 32 18.24 -13.51 1.02
N ILE A 33 18.35 -12.83 -0.13
CA ILE A 33 18.04 -11.38 -0.22
C ILE A 33 16.59 -11.10 0.16
N VAL A 34 15.63 -11.85 -0.38
CA VAL A 34 14.21 -11.65 -0.07
C VAL A 34 13.93 -11.89 1.41
N ILE A 35 14.50 -12.94 2.00
CA ILE A 35 14.35 -13.22 3.43
C ILE A 35 14.95 -12.08 4.26
N THR A 36 16.17 -11.64 3.95
CA THR A 36 16.84 -10.55 4.67
C THR A 36 16.05 -9.25 4.57
N LEU A 37 15.57 -8.86 3.37
CA LEU A 37 14.75 -7.66 3.19
C LEU A 37 13.42 -7.75 3.95
N THR A 38 12.80 -8.93 3.99
CA THR A 38 11.57 -9.17 4.74
C THR A 38 11.81 -9.00 6.24
N ILE A 39 12.90 -9.56 6.77
CA ILE A 39 13.27 -9.40 8.18
C ILE A 39 13.53 -7.93 8.51
N ILE A 40 14.28 -7.21 7.68
CA ILE A 40 14.57 -5.78 7.86
C ILE A 40 13.26 -4.97 7.89
N PHE A 41 12.35 -5.24 6.95
CA PHE A 41 11.05 -4.56 6.89
C PHE A 41 10.23 -4.81 8.16
N LEU A 42 10.07 -6.07 8.56
CA LEU A 42 9.27 -6.42 9.74
C LEU A 42 9.88 -5.88 11.04
N ALA A 43 11.20 -5.93 11.20
CA ALA A 43 11.87 -5.34 12.36
C ALA A 43 11.69 -3.81 12.41
N SER A 44 11.85 -3.14 11.27
CA SER A 44 11.65 -1.68 11.13
C SER A 44 10.20 -1.26 11.43
N LEU A 45 9.23 -2.06 10.99
CA LEU A 45 7.81 -1.85 11.28
C LEU A 45 7.53 -2.03 12.78
N ALA A 46 7.99 -3.14 13.37
CA ALA A 46 7.79 -3.42 14.79
C ALA A 46 8.32 -2.28 15.68
N LEU A 47 9.54 -1.77 15.39
CA LEU A 47 10.11 -0.63 16.11
C LEU A 47 9.26 0.65 16.02
N ARG A 48 8.66 0.92 14.86
CA ARG A 48 7.79 2.10 14.66
C ARG A 48 6.42 1.96 15.33
N LEU A 49 5.98 0.74 15.62
CA LEU A 49 4.72 0.46 16.31
C LEU A 49 4.88 0.43 17.84
N VAL A 50 6.10 0.41 18.39
CA VAL A 50 6.35 0.42 19.85
C VAL A 50 5.56 1.52 20.59
N PRO A 51 5.48 2.78 20.07
CA PRO A 51 4.72 3.83 20.76
C PRO A 51 3.21 3.54 20.91
N LEU A 52 2.65 2.57 20.17
CA LEU A 52 1.23 2.19 20.29
C LEU A 52 0.95 1.25 21.47
N ILE A 53 1.99 0.70 22.10
CA ILE A 53 1.85 -0.20 23.25
C ILE A 53 1.54 0.61 24.51
N ASP A 54 2.31 1.68 24.72
CA ASP A 54 2.26 2.47 25.96
C ASP A 54 1.46 3.78 25.82
N ALA A 55 1.19 4.23 24.59
CA ALA A 55 0.46 5.46 24.32
C ALA A 55 -0.79 5.23 23.48
N GLN A 56 -1.73 6.17 23.60
CA GLN A 56 -2.95 6.15 22.80
C GLN A 56 -2.63 6.30 21.30
N PRO A 57 -3.42 5.67 20.40
CA PRO A 57 -3.23 5.74 18.96
C PRO A 57 -3.73 7.09 18.41
N ILE A 58 -3.13 8.17 18.86
CA ILE A 58 -3.42 9.54 18.43
C ILE A 58 -2.26 10.11 17.62
N VAL A 59 -2.58 11.07 16.75
CA VAL A 59 -1.57 11.84 16.04
C VAL A 59 -0.70 12.60 17.05
N ARG A 60 0.60 12.37 16.98
CA ARG A 60 1.60 13.03 17.85
C ARG A 60 2.17 14.26 17.15
N ALA A 61 2.63 15.20 17.97
CA ALA A 61 3.07 16.54 17.56
C ALA A 61 1.95 17.39 16.94
N PHE A 62 2.23 18.67 16.71
CA PHE A 62 1.23 19.63 16.22
C PHE A 62 1.08 19.61 14.70
N ASP A 63 2.19 19.57 13.96
CA ASP A 63 2.18 19.67 12.49
C ASP A 63 1.31 18.61 11.78
N PRO A 64 1.29 17.33 12.19
CA PRO A 64 0.55 16.32 11.44
C PRO A 64 -0.97 16.43 11.59
N TRP A 65 -1.49 17.19 12.57
CA TRP A 65 -2.93 17.47 12.67
C TRP A 65 -3.47 18.22 11.46
N PHE A 66 -2.66 19.14 10.90
CA PHE A 66 -3.04 19.81 9.66
C PHE A 66 -3.11 18.81 8.49
N GLN A 67 -2.15 17.90 8.39
CA GLN A 67 -2.15 16.87 7.34
C GLN A 67 -3.33 15.92 7.49
N LEU A 68 -3.71 15.55 8.72
CA LEU A 68 -4.89 14.75 8.99
C LEU A 68 -6.17 15.47 8.54
N LYS A 69 -6.37 16.74 8.92
CA LYS A 69 -7.51 17.56 8.48
C LYS A 69 -7.64 17.62 6.96
N VAL A 70 -6.51 17.81 6.25
CA VAL A 70 -6.51 17.85 4.78
C VAL A 70 -6.85 16.47 4.20
N THR A 71 -6.34 15.40 4.79
CA THR A 71 -6.63 14.01 4.37
C THR A 71 -8.12 13.71 4.55
N GLU A 72 -8.69 14.03 5.71
CA GLU A 72 -10.12 13.87 6.00
C GLU A 72 -10.98 14.63 4.98
N HIS A 73 -10.63 15.88 4.69
CA HIS A 73 -11.34 16.66 3.67
C HIS A 73 -11.30 15.99 2.29
N ILE A 74 -10.16 15.43 1.88
CA ILE A 74 -10.03 14.70 0.60
C ILE A 74 -10.85 13.41 0.61
N VAL A 75 -10.85 12.65 1.70
CA VAL A 75 -11.63 11.41 1.82
C VAL A 75 -13.13 11.70 1.71
N GLU A 76 -13.59 12.78 2.34
CA GLU A 76 -15.00 13.15 2.38
C GLU A 76 -15.50 13.82 1.09
N ASN A 77 -14.65 14.60 0.42
CA ASN A 77 -15.06 15.46 -0.71
C ASN A 77 -14.43 15.06 -2.06
N GLY A 78 -13.48 14.12 -2.05
CA GLY A 78 -12.73 13.65 -3.21
C GLY A 78 -11.49 14.49 -3.54
N TYR A 79 -10.53 13.89 -4.25
CA TYR A 79 -9.25 14.54 -4.59
C TYR A 79 -9.40 15.86 -5.37
N GLY A 80 -10.45 16.00 -6.19
CA GLY A 80 -10.69 17.23 -6.96
C GLY A 80 -11.03 18.43 -6.08
N ALA A 81 -11.71 18.19 -4.95
CA ALA A 81 -12.15 19.26 -4.04
C ALA A 81 -10.96 20.00 -3.41
N PHE A 82 -9.83 19.31 -3.19
CA PHE A 82 -8.61 19.90 -2.63
C PHE A 82 -8.13 21.15 -3.40
N PHE A 83 -8.18 21.12 -4.73
CA PHE A 83 -7.62 22.21 -5.55
C PHE A 83 -8.46 23.50 -5.49
N GLY A 84 -9.74 23.40 -5.16
CA GLY A 84 -10.64 24.54 -4.98
C GLY A 84 -10.94 24.87 -3.51
N TRP A 85 -10.28 24.19 -2.56
CA TRP A 85 -10.64 24.30 -1.15
C TRP A 85 -10.09 25.59 -0.51
N TYR A 86 -11.03 26.40 0.00
CA TYR A 86 -10.78 27.53 0.87
C TYR A 86 -11.22 27.18 2.31
N ASP A 87 -10.29 27.28 3.26
CA ASP A 87 -10.51 26.96 4.66
C ASP A 87 -10.75 28.24 5.47
N GLU A 88 -12.00 28.48 5.82
CA GLU A 88 -12.44 29.68 6.54
C GLU A 88 -12.03 29.67 8.02
N TYR A 89 -11.76 28.50 8.58
CA TYR A 89 -11.48 28.33 10.01
C TYR A 89 -10.04 28.65 10.40
N THR A 90 -9.10 28.51 9.46
CA THR A 90 -7.69 28.81 9.69
C THR A 90 -7.44 30.29 9.41
N TRP A 91 -6.65 30.97 10.25
CA TRP A 91 -6.32 32.39 10.10
C TRP A 91 -7.54 33.33 10.06
N MET A 92 -8.53 33.09 10.94
CA MET A 92 -9.67 34.00 11.11
C MET A 92 -9.22 35.46 11.31
N PRO A 93 -9.81 36.46 10.62
CA PRO A 93 -10.95 36.39 9.70
C PRO A 93 -10.62 36.15 8.21
N PHE A 94 -9.35 35.91 7.87
CA PHE A 94 -8.86 35.93 6.48
C PHE A 94 -8.88 34.58 5.75
N GLY A 95 -9.06 33.46 6.46
CA GLY A 95 -9.08 32.13 5.87
C GLY A 95 -7.73 31.71 5.26
N ARG A 96 -7.73 30.56 4.57
CA ARG A 96 -6.57 30.03 3.84
C ARG A 96 -6.97 29.28 2.58
N GLU A 97 -6.37 29.62 1.44
CA GLU A 97 -6.47 28.83 0.21
C GLU A 97 -5.60 27.57 0.30
N ILE A 98 -6.19 26.41 0.56
CA ILE A 98 -5.45 25.18 0.81
C ILE A 98 -4.80 24.65 -0.46
N GLY A 99 -5.55 24.60 -1.56
CA GLY A 99 -5.06 24.09 -2.85
C GLY A 99 -3.82 24.82 -3.38
N ALA A 100 -3.70 26.12 -3.10
CA ALA A 100 -2.56 26.94 -3.52
C ALA A 100 -1.39 26.96 -2.51
N SER A 101 -1.66 26.72 -1.22
CA SER A 101 -0.68 26.90 -0.14
C SER A 101 -0.21 25.59 0.51
N THR A 102 -0.64 24.43 -0.01
CA THR A 102 -0.35 23.12 0.59
C THR A 102 0.10 22.12 -0.48
N TYR A 103 1.10 21.31 -0.14
CA TYR A 103 1.54 20.23 -1.01
C TYR A 103 0.63 19.01 -0.90
N VAL A 104 0.35 18.39 -2.04
CA VAL A 104 -0.53 17.19 -2.14
C VAL A 104 0.04 15.93 -1.48
N GLY A 105 1.34 15.89 -1.17
CA GLY A 105 2.09 14.67 -0.84
C GLY A 105 1.44 13.72 0.18
N VAL A 106 1.58 14.03 1.48
CA VAL A 106 1.07 13.16 2.56
C VAL A 106 -0.45 12.97 2.48
N PRO A 107 -1.27 14.02 2.28
CA PRO A 107 -2.71 13.85 2.25
C PRO A 107 -3.22 12.99 1.10
N PHE A 108 -2.67 13.14 -0.12
CA PHE A 108 -3.12 12.34 -1.26
C PHE A 108 -2.67 10.89 -1.20
N THR A 109 -1.52 10.61 -0.56
CA THR A 109 -1.05 9.23 -0.41
C THR A 109 -1.82 8.50 0.70
N SER A 110 -2.39 9.25 1.64
CA SER A 110 -3.07 8.69 2.83
C SER A 110 -4.59 8.60 2.68
N ALA A 111 -5.20 9.46 1.85
CA ALA A 111 -6.63 9.44 1.51
C ALA A 111 -6.95 8.33 0.50
#